data_AF-X1T9Z0-F1
#
_entry.id   AF-X1T9Z0-F1
#
_cell.length_a   1.000
_cell.length_b   1.000
_cell.length_c   1.000
_cell.angle_alpha   90.00
_cell.angle_beta   90.00
_cell.angle_gamma   90.00
#
_symmetry.space_group_name_H-M   'P 1'
#
loop_
_entity.id
_entity.type
_entity.pdbx_description
1 polymer ?
#
loop_
_entity_poly.entity_id
_entity_poly.type
_entity_poly.pdbx_seq_one_letter_code
_entity_poly.pdbx_strand_id
1 'polypeptide(L)'
;TMDTISTGMVIAFAMQCYEEGLLTKEDSGGIELTFGNKEAMLKMIEKIAYREGLGDLLSQGSYLAAQKIGKGAEKFIYQVKRQEIPMHDPRVKTGVGLQYVLSDYGADHMKAAHDSFFKDKDSVGIKEMKGLGILEPVSPTDMGEKKVILFKLLDIYWTVFDILGVCDFGYVPKLMSLIELHRLNQSLHSQVALN
;
A
#
# COMPACT_ATOMS: atom_id res chain seq x y z
N THR A 1 2.05 13.62 13.49
CA THR A 1 1.29 12.45 13.00
C THR A 1 2.25 11.51 12.31
N MET A 2 2.00 10.20 12.32
CA MET A 2 2.86 9.20 11.68
C MET A 2 2.04 8.28 10.80
N ASP A 3 2.56 7.92 9.63
CA ASP A 3 2.00 6.85 8.79
C ASP A 3 2.26 5.50 9.47
N THR A 4 1.19 4.77 9.76
CA THR A 4 1.27 3.48 10.46
C THR A 4 1.95 2.40 9.63
N ILE A 5 1.83 2.45 8.29
CA ILE A 5 2.46 1.46 7.40
C ILE A 5 3.96 1.62 7.46
N SER A 6 4.47 2.82 7.13
CA SER A 6 5.91 3.08 7.12
C SER A 6 6.51 2.97 8.51
N THR A 7 5.83 3.44 9.55
CA THR A 7 6.31 3.30 10.94
C THR A 7 6.48 1.83 11.34
N GLY A 8 5.48 0.99 11.05
CA GLY A 8 5.56 -0.44 11.36
C GLY A 8 6.68 -1.13 10.58
N MET A 9 6.81 -0.84 9.28
CA MET A 9 7.83 -1.44 8.42
C MET A 9 9.25 -1.01 8.78
N VAL A 10 9.47 0.24 9.17
CA VAL A 10 10.78 0.72 9.64
C VAL A 10 11.17 0.08 10.97
N ILE A 11 10.22 -0.10 11.89
CA ILE A 11 10.50 -0.82 13.15
C ILE A 11 10.81 -2.29 12.87
N ALA A 12 10.06 -2.94 11.98
CA ALA A 12 10.33 -4.31 11.56
C ALA A 12 11.73 -4.45 10.92
N PHE A 13 12.13 -3.48 10.09
CA PHE A 13 13.48 -3.39 9.53
C PHE A 13 14.55 -3.26 10.64
N ALA A 14 14.31 -2.42 11.64
CA ALA A 14 15.23 -2.27 12.77
C ALA A 14 15.32 -3.56 13.61
N MET A 15 14.20 -4.27 13.80
CA MET A 15 14.19 -5.57 14.46
C MET A 15 15.00 -6.61 13.68
N GLN A 16 14.82 -6.68 12.36
CA GLN A 16 15.62 -7.57 11.52
C GLN A 16 17.11 -7.22 11.60
N CYS A 17 17.47 -5.92 11.55
CA CYS A 17 18.86 -5.50 11.70
C CYS A 17 19.44 -5.86 13.06
N TYR A 18 18.63 -5.85 14.12
CA TYR A 18 19.06 -6.25 15.46
C TYR A 18 19.28 -7.77 15.55
N GLU A 19 18.35 -8.58 15.05
CA GLU A 19 18.49 -10.05 15.05
C GLU A 19 19.68 -10.54 14.22
N GLU A 20 20.01 -9.81 13.15
CA GLU A 20 21.17 -10.08 12.30
C GLU A 20 22.48 -9.44 12.83
N GLY A 21 22.43 -8.75 13.97
CA GLY A 21 23.59 -8.15 14.63
C GLY A 21 24.15 -6.88 13.95
N LEU A 22 23.40 -6.25 13.04
CA LEU A 22 23.75 -4.95 12.45
C LEU A 22 23.54 -3.81 13.44
N LEU A 23 22.49 -3.93 14.27
CA LEU A 23 22.17 -3.07 15.40
C LEU A 23 22.34 -3.82 16.72
N THR A 24 22.78 -3.13 17.75
CA THR A 24 22.98 -3.65 19.09
C THR A 24 21.99 -3.05 20.08
N LYS A 25 21.95 -3.60 21.30
CA LYS A 25 21.15 -3.05 22.40
C LYS A 25 21.65 -1.67 22.83
N GLU A 26 22.92 -1.35 22.59
CA GLU A 26 23.47 -0.02 22.86
C GLU A 26 22.95 1.00 21.84
N ASP A 27 22.95 0.64 20.55
CA ASP A 27 22.45 1.51 19.47
C ASP A 27 20.99 1.95 19.70
N SER A 28 20.17 1.07 20.29
CA SER A 28 18.76 1.32 20.59
C SER A 28 18.51 1.98 21.95
N GLY A 29 19.56 2.35 22.70
CA GLY A 29 19.42 2.95 24.03
C GLY A 29 18.89 1.98 25.09
N GLY A 30 19.26 0.70 24.98
CA GLY A 30 18.88 -0.35 25.93
C GLY A 30 17.63 -1.15 25.55
N ILE A 31 17.05 -0.88 24.38
CA ILE A 31 15.81 -1.53 23.91
C ILE A 31 16.15 -2.82 23.14
N GLU A 32 15.58 -3.96 23.54
CA GLU A 32 15.76 -5.22 22.82
C GLU A 32 14.82 -5.29 21.62
N LEU A 33 15.35 -4.99 20.43
CA LEU A 33 14.58 -4.92 19.18
C LEU A 33 14.40 -6.31 18.55
N THR A 34 13.75 -7.24 19.25
CA THR A 34 13.43 -8.57 18.72
C THR A 34 12.00 -8.63 18.18
N PHE A 35 11.75 -9.48 17.18
CA PHE A 35 10.38 -9.70 16.70
C PHE A 35 9.48 -10.25 17.81
N GLY A 36 8.24 -9.76 17.84
CA GLY A 36 7.25 -10.11 18.88
C GLY A 36 7.38 -9.30 20.18
N ASN A 37 8.38 -8.44 20.32
CA ASN A 37 8.52 -7.56 21.49
C ASN A 37 7.63 -6.31 21.36
N LYS A 38 6.43 -6.37 21.95
CA LYS A 38 5.46 -5.26 21.91
C LYS A 38 5.97 -4.00 22.63
N GLU A 39 6.68 -4.15 23.74
CA GLU A 39 7.21 -3.03 24.53
C GLU A 39 8.29 -2.29 23.75
N ALA A 40 9.17 -3.01 23.04
CA ALA A 40 10.17 -2.42 22.16
C ALA A 40 9.51 -1.64 21.01
N MET A 41 8.50 -2.22 20.37
CA MET A 41 7.75 -1.55 19.30
C MET A 41 7.12 -0.23 19.79
N LEU A 42 6.40 -0.24 20.92
CA LEU A 42 5.76 0.96 21.46
C LEU A 42 6.78 2.05 21.82
N LYS A 43 7.89 1.68 22.45
CA LYS A 43 8.98 2.64 22.73
C LYS A 43 9.55 3.22 21.44
N MET A 44 9.79 2.40 20.42
CA MET A 44 10.35 2.89 19.16
C MET A 44 9.40 3.84 18.42
N ILE A 45 8.09 3.65 18.51
CA ILE A 45 7.10 4.61 17.99
C ILE A 45 7.31 5.99 18.63
N GLU A 46 7.45 6.06 19.96
CA GLU A 46 7.72 7.32 20.66
C GLU A 46 9.07 7.92 20.25
N LYS A 47 10.14 7.10 20.22
CA LYS A 47 11.48 7.59 19.85
C LYS A 47 11.55 8.10 18.41
N ILE A 48 10.81 7.48 17.48
CA ILE A 48 10.67 7.96 16.09
C ILE A 48 9.92 9.28 16.06
N ALA A 49 8.78 9.38 16.77
CA ALA A 49 7.97 10.58 16.82
C ALA A 49 8.75 11.80 17.34
N TYR A 50 9.59 11.59 18.36
CA TYR A 50 10.40 12.64 18.99
C TYR A 50 11.84 12.74 18.47
N ARG A 51 12.22 11.93 17.46
CA ARG A 51 13.56 11.91 16.87
C ARG A 51 14.67 11.77 17.90
N GLU A 52 14.56 10.75 18.75
CA GLU A 52 15.52 10.52 19.84
C GLU A 52 16.37 9.27 19.61
N GLY A 53 17.70 9.40 19.74
CA GLY A 53 18.61 8.27 19.58
C GLY A 53 18.42 7.59 18.21
N LEU A 54 18.28 6.26 18.21
CA LEU A 54 17.96 5.50 17.00
C LEU A 54 16.67 5.97 16.29
N GLY A 55 15.73 6.52 17.04
CA GLY A 55 14.47 7.05 16.49
C GLY A 55 14.67 8.19 15.50
N ASP A 56 15.70 9.04 15.66
CA ASP A 56 16.00 10.08 14.66
C ASP A 56 16.38 9.46 13.32
N LEU A 57 17.22 8.42 13.33
CA LEU A 57 17.59 7.72 12.12
C LEU A 57 16.39 7.03 11.46
N LEU A 58 15.61 6.29 12.24
CA LEU A 58 14.44 5.57 11.74
C LEU A 58 13.32 6.50 11.24
N SER A 59 13.22 7.72 11.77
CA SER A 59 12.26 8.71 11.28
C SER A 59 12.47 9.16 9.83
N GLN A 60 13.61 8.79 9.22
CA GLN A 60 13.95 9.06 7.83
C GLN A 60 13.51 7.94 6.85
N GLY A 61 12.86 6.89 7.35
CA GLY A 61 12.48 5.72 6.55
C GLY A 61 13.59 4.68 6.44
N SER A 62 13.23 3.47 6.02
CA SER A 62 14.13 2.31 6.00
C SER A 62 15.26 2.48 4.98
N TYR A 63 15.00 3.16 3.86
CA TYR A 63 15.99 3.41 2.81
C TYR A 63 17.20 4.20 3.34
N LEU A 64 16.96 5.35 3.98
CA LEU A 64 18.02 6.19 4.54
C LEU A 64 18.64 5.56 5.78
N ALA A 65 17.83 4.90 6.62
CA ALA A 65 18.33 4.16 7.77
C ALA A 65 19.31 3.05 7.35
N ALA A 66 18.96 2.24 6.34
CA ALA A 66 19.83 1.19 5.82
C ALA A 66 21.15 1.73 5.28
N GLN A 67 21.14 2.85 4.54
CA GLN A 67 22.37 3.50 4.07
C GLN A 67 23.28 3.94 5.22
N LYS A 68 22.69 4.44 6.31
CA LYS A 68 23.47 4.90 7.48
C LYS A 68 23.99 3.76 8.33
N ILE A 69 23.19 2.71 8.53
CA ILE A 69 23.58 1.50 9.27
C ILE A 69 24.68 0.75 8.50
N GLY A 70 24.55 0.67 7.18
CA GLY A 70 25.47 -0.06 6.32
C GLY A 70 25.45 -1.56 6.61
N LYS A 71 26.59 -2.23 6.48
CA LYS A 71 26.79 -3.67 6.79
C LYS A 71 25.83 -4.63 6.05
N GLY A 72 25.27 -4.24 4.91
CA GLY A 72 24.32 -5.07 4.18
C GLY A 72 22.86 -4.88 4.58
N ALA A 73 22.54 -3.86 5.40
CA ALA A 73 21.18 -3.57 5.86
C ALA A 73 20.18 -3.36 4.71
N GLU A 74 20.66 -2.92 3.54
CA GLU A 74 19.84 -2.76 2.34
C GLU A 74 19.15 -4.05 1.87
N LYS A 75 19.57 -5.23 2.34
CA LYS A 75 18.91 -6.51 2.05
C LYS A 75 17.59 -6.69 2.79
N PHE A 76 17.35 -5.90 3.85
CA PHE A 76 16.19 -6.04 4.73
C PHE A 76 15.11 -5.00 4.50
N ILE A 77 15.28 -4.11 3.52
CA ILE A 77 14.27 -3.10 3.18
C ILE A 77 13.27 -3.66 2.17
N TYR A 78 11.98 -3.48 2.45
CA TYR A 78 10.89 -3.84 1.54
C TYR A 78 10.14 -2.58 1.13
N GLN A 79 10.46 -2.09 -0.06
CA GLN A 79 10.03 -0.77 -0.52
C GLN A 79 9.94 -0.69 -2.04
N VAL A 80 9.15 0.27 -2.52
CA VAL A 80 9.17 0.70 -3.92
C VAL A 80 9.21 2.23 -3.95
N LYS A 81 10.11 2.79 -4.76
CA LYS A 81 10.37 4.25 -4.85
C LYS A 81 10.62 4.93 -3.50
N ARG A 82 11.35 4.26 -2.58
CA ARG A 82 11.66 4.81 -1.24
C ARG A 82 10.50 4.84 -0.25
N GLN A 83 9.37 4.23 -0.58
CA GLN A 83 8.23 4.05 0.31
C GLN A 83 8.08 2.57 0.68
N GLU A 84 7.91 2.30 1.98
CA GLU A 84 7.68 0.97 2.52
C GLU A 84 6.42 0.31 1.91
N ILE A 85 6.49 -1.00 1.69
CA ILE A 85 5.32 -1.75 1.17
C ILE A 85 4.22 -1.90 2.23
N PRO A 86 2.93 -1.89 1.84
CA PRO A 86 1.82 -2.19 2.74
C PRO A 86 1.66 -3.70 3.00
N MET A 87 0.67 -4.07 3.83
CA MET A 87 0.44 -5.43 4.35
C MET A 87 -0.15 -6.41 3.31
N HIS A 88 0.38 -6.43 2.08
CA HIS A 88 -0.03 -7.40 1.07
C HIS A 88 1.18 -7.95 0.31
N ASP A 89 1.27 -9.27 0.30
CA ASP A 89 2.37 -9.99 -0.33
C ASP A 89 2.15 -10.11 -1.85
N PRO A 90 2.99 -9.49 -2.69
CA PRO A 90 2.82 -9.51 -4.14
C PRO A 90 3.13 -10.89 -4.76
N ARG A 91 3.76 -11.82 -4.02
CA ARG A 91 4.12 -13.16 -4.53
C ARG A 91 2.91 -14.02 -4.84
N VAL A 92 1.77 -13.75 -4.21
CA VAL A 92 0.50 -14.47 -4.42
C VAL A 92 -0.60 -13.59 -5.03
N LYS A 93 -0.28 -12.32 -5.31
CA LYS A 93 -1.16 -11.29 -5.83
C LYS A 93 -0.38 -10.41 -6.80
N THR A 94 -0.19 -10.91 -8.02
CA THR A 94 0.67 -10.24 -9.02
C THR A 94 0.13 -8.87 -9.42
N GLY A 95 -1.19 -8.65 -9.36
CA GLY A 95 -1.80 -7.35 -9.59
C GLY A 95 -1.40 -6.33 -8.53
N VAL A 96 -1.33 -6.72 -7.26
CA VAL A 96 -0.76 -5.88 -6.19
C VAL A 96 0.71 -5.55 -6.47
N GLY A 97 1.49 -6.50 -7.01
CA GLY A 97 2.85 -6.22 -7.47
C GLY A 97 2.91 -5.12 -8.54
N LEU A 98 2.00 -5.15 -9.52
CA LEU A 98 1.86 -4.07 -10.52
C LEU A 98 1.50 -2.74 -9.86
N GLN A 99 0.57 -2.74 -8.90
CA GLN A 99 0.20 -1.52 -8.14
C GLN A 99 1.43 -0.90 -7.46
N TYR A 100 2.24 -1.69 -6.77
CA TYR A 100 3.44 -1.17 -6.08
C TYR A 100 4.44 -0.55 -7.06
N VAL A 101 4.72 -1.23 -8.17
CA VAL A 101 5.74 -0.78 -9.14
C VAL A 101 5.26 0.40 -9.98
N LEU A 102 3.97 0.45 -10.34
CA LEU A 102 3.43 1.44 -11.28
C LEU A 102 2.76 2.63 -10.59
N SER A 103 2.43 2.56 -9.30
CA SER A 103 1.96 3.72 -8.54
C SER A 103 2.95 4.89 -8.65
N ASP A 104 2.44 6.09 -8.86
CA ASP A 104 3.20 7.30 -9.12
C ASP A 104 3.88 7.88 -7.88
N TYR A 105 3.41 7.51 -6.68
CA TYR A 105 3.87 8.08 -5.42
C TYR A 105 4.55 7.09 -4.47
N GLY A 106 4.58 5.78 -4.77
CA GLY A 106 5.25 4.78 -3.94
C GLY A 106 4.49 3.45 -3.89
N ALA A 107 4.96 2.51 -3.06
CA ALA A 107 4.23 1.25 -2.86
C ALA A 107 2.86 1.52 -2.22
N ASP A 108 1.79 1.36 -2.98
CA ASP A 108 0.42 1.51 -2.51
C ASP A 108 -0.49 0.39 -3.04
N HIS A 109 -1.38 -0.08 -2.18
CA HIS A 109 -2.37 -1.13 -2.38
C HIS A 109 -3.77 -0.59 -2.70
N MET A 110 -3.92 0.74 -2.74
CA MET A 110 -5.15 1.46 -3.10
C MET A 110 -5.14 1.93 -4.56
N LYS A 111 -4.08 1.63 -5.33
CA LYS A 111 -4.00 2.04 -6.74
C LYS A 111 -5.02 1.30 -7.62
N ALA A 112 -5.43 0.10 -7.22
CA ALA A 112 -6.46 -0.69 -7.89
C ALA A 112 -7.05 -1.74 -6.93
N ALA A 113 -8.23 -2.27 -7.25
CA ALA A 113 -8.76 -3.43 -6.52
C ALA A 113 -7.80 -4.64 -6.57
N HIS A 114 -7.83 -5.41 -5.48
CA HIS A 114 -6.96 -6.57 -5.29
C HIS A 114 -7.40 -7.76 -6.14
N ASP A 115 -6.42 -8.58 -6.51
CA ASP A 115 -6.62 -9.78 -7.32
C ASP A 115 -7.72 -10.73 -6.83
N SER A 116 -7.92 -10.81 -5.51
CA SER A 116 -8.94 -11.67 -4.88
C SER A 116 -10.37 -11.31 -5.28
N PHE A 117 -10.62 -10.09 -5.73
CA PHE A 117 -11.93 -9.66 -6.23
C PHE A 117 -12.24 -10.16 -7.64
N PHE A 118 -11.26 -10.75 -8.35
CA PHE A 118 -11.39 -11.15 -9.76
C PHE A 118 -10.98 -12.61 -10.03
N LYS A 119 -10.76 -13.40 -8.98
CA LYS A 119 -10.13 -14.73 -9.08
C LYS A 119 -11.00 -15.79 -9.79
N ASP A 120 -12.32 -15.69 -9.67
CA ASP A 120 -13.28 -16.65 -10.22
C ASP A 120 -14.58 -15.97 -10.67
N LYS A 121 -15.44 -16.72 -11.37
CA LYS A 121 -16.71 -16.21 -11.92
C LYS A 121 -17.68 -15.69 -10.84
N ASP A 122 -17.50 -16.15 -9.60
CA ASP A 122 -18.34 -15.79 -8.47
C ASP A 122 -17.84 -14.59 -7.68
N SER A 123 -16.63 -14.13 -7.99
CA SER A 123 -15.98 -13.01 -7.33
C SER A 123 -16.73 -11.71 -7.58
N VAL A 124 -16.80 -10.85 -6.56
CA VAL A 124 -17.57 -9.61 -6.59
C VAL A 124 -17.15 -8.70 -7.74
N GLY A 125 -15.84 -8.58 -8.02
CA GLY A 125 -15.34 -7.79 -9.13
C GLY A 125 -15.84 -8.30 -10.48
N ILE A 126 -15.97 -9.62 -10.67
CA ILE A 126 -16.51 -10.19 -11.91
C ILE A 126 -18.02 -9.99 -12.04
N LYS A 127 -18.78 -10.05 -10.93
CA LYS A 127 -20.22 -9.85 -10.96
C LYS A 127 -20.59 -8.39 -11.22
N GLU A 128 -19.91 -7.49 -10.53
CA GLU A 128 -20.32 -6.09 -10.45
C GLU A 128 -19.59 -5.18 -11.46
N MET A 129 -18.35 -5.49 -11.88
CA MET A 129 -17.58 -4.63 -12.81
C MET A 129 -17.68 -5.00 -14.28
N LYS A 130 -18.70 -5.77 -14.68
CA LYS A 130 -18.91 -6.11 -16.10
C LYS A 130 -19.06 -4.88 -16.98
N GLY A 131 -19.62 -3.79 -16.44
CA GLY A 131 -19.75 -2.51 -17.13
C GLY A 131 -18.42 -1.85 -17.50
N LEU A 132 -17.31 -2.23 -16.84
CA LEU A 132 -15.95 -1.79 -17.18
C LEU A 132 -15.28 -2.70 -18.23
N GLY A 133 -15.99 -3.69 -18.79
CA GLY A 133 -15.44 -4.67 -19.71
C GLY A 133 -14.68 -5.82 -19.02
N ILE A 134 -14.75 -5.92 -17.69
CA ILE A 134 -14.14 -7.02 -16.92
C ILE A 134 -15.11 -8.20 -16.91
N LEU A 135 -14.99 -9.07 -17.91
CA LEU A 135 -15.96 -10.15 -18.17
C LEU A 135 -15.48 -11.53 -17.74
N GLU A 136 -14.16 -11.72 -17.63
CA GLU A 136 -13.54 -13.00 -17.32
C GLU A 136 -12.71 -12.91 -16.04
N PRO A 137 -12.68 -13.97 -15.22
CA PRO A 137 -11.79 -14.03 -14.08
C PRO A 137 -10.33 -14.07 -14.52
N VAL A 138 -9.46 -13.51 -13.67
CA VAL A 138 -8.01 -13.54 -13.85
C VAL A 138 -7.39 -14.13 -12.59
N SER A 139 -6.55 -15.17 -12.77
CA SER A 139 -5.89 -15.82 -11.65
C SER A 139 -5.08 -14.80 -10.83
N PRO A 140 -5.08 -14.87 -9.48
CA PRO A 140 -4.29 -13.95 -8.67
C PRO A 140 -2.80 -13.95 -8.95
N THR A 141 -2.27 -15.06 -9.46
CA THR A 141 -0.85 -15.22 -9.82
C THR A 141 -0.58 -15.10 -11.32
N ASP A 142 -1.59 -14.77 -12.13
CA ASP A 142 -1.40 -14.55 -13.57
C ASP A 142 -0.43 -13.38 -13.82
N MET A 143 0.49 -13.53 -14.77
CA MET A 143 1.45 -12.49 -15.17
C MET A 143 1.33 -12.15 -16.66
N GLY A 144 0.22 -12.54 -17.30
CA GLY A 144 -0.01 -12.34 -18.72
C GLY A 144 -0.71 -11.01 -19.04
N GLU A 145 -1.03 -10.83 -20.31
CA GLU A 145 -1.71 -9.64 -20.82
C GLU A 145 -3.04 -9.35 -20.10
N LYS A 146 -3.81 -10.41 -19.77
CA LYS A 146 -5.08 -10.27 -19.03
C LYS A 146 -4.89 -9.57 -17.69
N LYS A 147 -3.79 -9.86 -16.97
CA LYS A 147 -3.46 -9.18 -15.71
C LYS A 147 -3.18 -7.70 -15.92
N VAL A 148 -2.41 -7.36 -16.95
CA VAL A 148 -2.05 -5.97 -17.25
C VAL A 148 -3.28 -5.17 -17.66
N ILE A 149 -4.15 -5.73 -18.51
CA ILE A 149 -5.42 -5.11 -18.91
C ILE A 149 -6.30 -4.88 -17.68
N LEU A 150 -6.46 -5.91 -16.82
CA LEU A 150 -7.26 -5.81 -15.60
C LEU A 150 -6.72 -4.69 -14.70
N PHE A 151 -5.42 -4.67 -14.42
CA PHE A 151 -4.79 -3.61 -13.63
C PHE A 151 -5.04 -2.24 -14.25
N LYS A 152 -4.85 -2.07 -15.57
CA LYS A 152 -5.01 -0.78 -16.22
C LYS A 152 -6.43 -0.23 -16.14
N LEU A 153 -7.44 -1.09 -16.33
CA LEU A 153 -8.85 -0.69 -16.19
C LEU A 153 -9.18 -0.25 -14.76
N LEU A 154 -8.68 -1.00 -13.77
CA LEU A 154 -8.90 -0.69 -12.37
C LEU A 154 -8.15 0.57 -11.93
N ASP A 155 -6.90 0.75 -12.34
CA ASP A 155 -6.11 1.96 -12.08
C ASP A 155 -6.81 3.24 -12.56
N ILE A 156 -7.35 3.22 -13.78
CA ILE A 156 -8.15 4.34 -14.30
C ILE A 156 -9.39 4.56 -13.43
N TYR A 157 -10.10 3.48 -13.06
CA TYR A 157 -11.33 3.59 -12.29
C TYR A 157 -11.11 4.13 -10.87
N TRP A 158 -10.05 3.69 -10.18
CA TRP A 158 -9.66 4.23 -8.87
C TRP A 158 -9.21 5.68 -8.96
N THR A 159 -8.43 6.02 -10.00
CA THR A 159 -7.99 7.40 -10.23
C THR A 159 -9.19 8.34 -10.42
N VAL A 160 -10.29 7.87 -11.01
CA VAL A 160 -11.53 8.67 -11.10
C VAL A 160 -12.10 8.97 -9.71
N PHE A 161 -12.07 8.03 -8.77
CA PHE A 161 -12.52 8.28 -7.40
C PHE A 161 -11.66 9.34 -6.69
N ASP A 162 -10.34 9.25 -6.84
CA ASP A 162 -9.41 10.24 -6.30
C ASP A 162 -9.67 11.64 -6.88
N ILE A 163 -9.89 11.75 -8.20
CA ILE A 163 -10.20 13.03 -8.86
C ILE A 163 -11.53 13.60 -8.37
N LEU A 164 -12.53 12.74 -8.18
CA LEU A 164 -13.85 13.15 -7.68
C LEU A 164 -13.84 13.44 -6.16
N GLY A 165 -12.77 13.10 -5.45
CA GLY A 165 -12.66 13.27 -4.00
C GLY A 165 -13.64 12.39 -3.22
N VAL A 166 -14.03 11.25 -3.79
CA VAL A 166 -14.97 10.32 -3.16
C VAL A 166 -14.25 9.14 -2.52
N CYS A 167 -14.83 8.59 -1.47
CA CYS A 167 -14.27 7.41 -0.82
C CYS A 167 -14.49 6.15 -1.67
N ASP A 168 -13.43 5.42 -1.96
CA ASP A 168 -13.48 4.11 -2.63
C ASP A 168 -14.50 3.16 -1.97
N PHE A 169 -14.49 3.09 -0.64
CA PHE A 169 -15.41 2.22 0.11
C PHE A 169 -16.86 2.71 0.11
N GLY A 170 -17.15 3.93 -0.34
CA GLY A 170 -18.53 4.38 -0.57
C GLY A 170 -19.15 3.72 -1.79
N TYR A 171 -18.33 3.40 -2.79
CA TYR A 171 -18.76 2.95 -4.12
C TYR A 171 -18.36 1.50 -4.43
N VAL A 172 -17.41 0.91 -3.69
CA VAL A 172 -17.04 -0.52 -3.78
C VAL A 172 -18.12 -1.47 -3.23
N PRO A 173 -18.87 -1.18 -2.15
CA PRO A 173 -19.88 -2.10 -1.59
C PRO A 173 -21.31 -1.87 -2.07
N LYS A 174 -21.61 -0.75 -2.75
CA LYS A 174 -22.98 -0.39 -3.18
C LYS A 174 -22.95 0.08 -4.63
N LEU A 175 -23.49 -0.74 -5.53
CA LEU A 175 -23.66 -0.43 -6.96
C LEU A 175 -22.34 -0.07 -7.66
N MET A 176 -21.50 -1.08 -7.87
CA MET A 176 -20.46 -1.03 -8.88
C MET A 176 -21.01 -1.26 -10.30
N SER A 177 -22.34 -1.29 -10.49
CA SER A 177 -22.91 -0.91 -11.77
C SER A 177 -22.45 0.52 -12.00
N LEU A 178 -21.53 0.71 -12.95
CA LEU A 178 -21.06 1.99 -13.49
C LEU A 178 -21.75 3.14 -12.76
N ILE A 179 -21.04 3.90 -11.93
CA ILE A 179 -21.42 5.31 -11.78
C ILE A 179 -21.79 5.70 -13.19
N GLU A 180 -23.07 5.99 -13.45
CA GLU A 180 -23.42 6.58 -14.71
C GLU A 180 -22.71 7.92 -14.60
N LEU A 181 -21.44 7.97 -15.05
CA LEU A 181 -20.60 9.15 -14.98
C LEU A 181 -21.35 10.30 -15.66
N HIS A 182 -22.21 9.93 -16.61
CA HIS A 182 -23.27 10.77 -17.16
C HIS A 182 -24.21 11.40 -16.11
N ARG A 183 -24.83 10.62 -15.20
CA ARG A 183 -25.68 11.15 -14.13
C ARG A 183 -24.91 11.96 -13.09
N LEU A 184 -23.69 11.56 -12.76
CA LEU A 184 -22.85 12.34 -11.84
C LEU A 184 -22.53 13.72 -12.45
N ASN A 185 -22.17 13.74 -13.74
CA ASN A 185 -21.94 14.98 -14.49
C ASN A 185 -23.23 15.83 -14.61
N GLN A 186 -24.39 15.23 -14.88
CA GLN A 186 -25.67 15.93 -14.91
C GLN A 186 -26.03 16.56 -13.55
N SER A 187 -25.75 15.85 -12.44
CA SER A 187 -25.99 16.35 -11.08
C SER A 187 -25.06 17.50 -10.70
N LEU A 188 -23.80 17.46 -11.15
CA LEU A 188 -22.86 18.57 -10.92
C LEU A 188 -23.27 19.81 -11.73
N HIS A 189 -23.69 19.64 -12.98
CA HIS A 189 -24.16 20.75 -13.80
C HIS A 189 -25.46 21.38 -13.29
N SER A 190 -26.39 20.58 -12.71
CA SER A 190 -27.62 21.13 -12.12
C SER A 190 -27.37 21.93 -10.83
N GLN A 191 -26.34 21.57 -10.05
CA GLN A 191 -25.92 22.35 -8.87
C GLN A 191 -25.19 23.65 -9.24
N VAL A 192 -24.44 23.67 -10.35
CA VAL A 192 -23.80 24.89 -10.86
C VAL A 192 -24.83 25.86 -11.48
N ALA A 193 -25.95 25.38 -12.00
CA ALA A 193 -27.04 26.22 -12.50
C ALA A 193 -27.94 26.84 -11.41
N LEU A 194 -27.74 26.47 -10.15
CA LEU A 194 -28.52 26.94 -8.99
C LEU A 194 -27.77 27.96 -8.10
N ASN A 195 -26.55 28.33 -8.48
CA ASN A 195 -25.75 29.43 -7.90
C ASN A 195 -25.52 30.53 -8.93
#